data_AF-A0A9Q0ZVG0-F1
#
_entry.id   AF-A0A9Q0ZVG0-F1
#
_cell.length_a   1.000
_cell.length_b   1.000
_cell.length_c   1.000
_cell.angle_alpha   90.00
_cell.angle_beta   90.00
_cell.angle_gamma   90.00
#
_symmetry.space_group_name_H-M   'P 1'
#
loop_
_entity.id
_entity.type
_entity.pdbx_description
1 polymer ?
#
loop_
_entity_poly.entity_id
_entity_poly.type
_entity_poly.pdbx_seq_one_letter_code
_entity_poly.pdbx_strand_id
1 'polypeptide(L)'
;MLYKDTLIFILDNLRCLEVLNISHCLLAEVPPPPAPRRVVRQLDKTILEKASWLRKFLTCMRDTCIMCQRTRNDEGLMRRYKYDEGLWKEDEVRSLALRFELSKIKFL
;
A
#
# COMPACT_ATOMS: atom_id res chain seq x y z
N MET A 1 4.70 -3.79 1.43
CA MET A 1 5.61 -3.81 0.26
C MET A 1 5.03 -4.70 -0.83
N LEU A 2 5.11 -4.32 -2.11
CA LEU A 2 4.54 -5.05 -3.24
C LEU A 2 5.65 -5.35 -4.27
N TYR A 3 5.74 -6.58 -4.75
CA TYR A 3 6.65 -6.93 -5.84
C TYR A 3 5.99 -6.72 -7.20
N LYS A 4 6.75 -6.22 -8.17
CA LYS A 4 6.28 -5.99 -9.54
C LYS A 4 5.72 -7.27 -10.17
N ASP A 5 6.38 -8.40 -9.99
CA ASP A 5 5.92 -9.67 -10.56
C ASP A 5 4.62 -10.15 -9.92
N THR A 6 4.44 -9.90 -8.61
CA THR A 6 3.17 -10.17 -7.92
C THR A 6 2.04 -9.28 -8.45
N LEU A 7 2.32 -8.00 -8.72
CA LEU A 7 1.34 -7.09 -9.31
C LEU A 7 0.94 -7.55 -10.72
N ILE A 8 1.90 -7.93 -11.56
CA ILE A 8 1.65 -8.47 -12.89
C ILE A 8 0.80 -9.74 -12.79
N PHE A 9 1.17 -10.66 -11.89
CA PHE A 9 0.42 -11.89 -11.66
C PHE A 9 -1.04 -11.63 -11.26
N ILE A 10 -1.28 -10.66 -10.36
CA ILE A 10 -2.64 -10.25 -9.96
C ILE A 10 -3.42 -9.75 -11.19
N LEU A 11 -2.82 -8.86 -11.98
CA LEU A 11 -3.47 -8.26 -13.15
C LEU A 11 -3.76 -9.28 -14.26
N ASP A 12 -2.97 -10.34 -14.38
CA ASP A 12 -3.14 -11.36 -15.41
C ASP A 12 -4.15 -12.45 -15.02
N ASN A 13 -4.24 -12.77 -13.71
CA ASN A 13 -4.97 -13.96 -13.26
C ASN A 13 -6.30 -13.65 -12.55
N LEU A 14 -6.43 -12.49 -11.89
CA LEU A 14 -7.64 -12.17 -11.13
C LEU A 14 -8.68 -11.44 -11.98
N ARG A 15 -9.19 -12.06 -13.05
CA ARG A 15 -10.09 -11.43 -14.04
C ARG A 15 -11.39 -10.82 -13.49
N CYS A 16 -11.83 -11.22 -12.30
CA CYS A 16 -13.01 -10.66 -11.65
C CYS A 16 -12.72 -9.41 -10.78
N LEU A 17 -11.46 -9.00 -10.65
CA LEU A 17 -11.08 -7.85 -9.83
C LEU A 17 -11.52 -6.55 -10.52
N GLU A 18 -12.55 -5.88 -10.03
CA GLU A 18 -12.99 -4.61 -10.66
C GLU A 18 -12.16 -3.40 -10.21
N VAL A 19 -11.62 -3.46 -8.99
CA VAL A 19 -10.94 -2.34 -8.34
C VAL A 19 -9.65 -2.83 -7.70
N LEU A 20 -8.53 -2.21 -8.08
CA LEU A 20 -7.23 -2.44 -7.45
C LEU A 20 -6.70 -1.14 -6.87
N ASN A 21 -6.31 -1.17 -5.61
CA ASN A 21 -5.68 -0.04 -4.93
C ASN A 21 -4.27 -0.42 -4.49
N ILE A 22 -3.28 0.23 -5.09
CA ILE A 22 -1.87 0.11 -4.71
C ILE A 22 -1.30 1.46 -4.24
N SER A 23 -2.17 2.37 -3.82
CA SER A 23 -1.77 3.66 -3.27
C SER A 23 -0.87 3.46 -2.05
N HIS A 24 0.24 4.20 -2.02
CA HIS A 24 1.23 4.21 -0.93
C HIS A 24 1.99 2.89 -0.75
N CYS A 25 1.81 1.92 -1.65
CA CYS A 25 2.61 0.70 -1.67
C CYS A 25 4.04 1.00 -2.11
N LEU A 26 5.02 0.44 -1.38
CA LEU A 26 6.40 0.36 -1.87
C LEU A 26 6.48 -0.72 -2.94
N LEU A 27 6.47 -0.32 -4.21
CA LEU A 27 6.65 -1.22 -5.34
C LEU A 27 8.14 -1.51 -5.55
N ALA A 28 8.49 -2.77 -5.71
CA ALA A 28 9.87 -3.16 -5.88
C ALA A 28 10.04 -4.28 -6.91
N GLU A 29 11.20 -4.30 -7.55
CA GLU A 29 11.63 -5.32 -8.50
C GLU A 29 12.84 -6.07 -7.94
N VAL A 30 12.88 -7.38 -8.17
CA VAL A 30 14.01 -8.24 -7.81
C VAL A 30 14.68 -8.66 -9.12
N PRO A 31 15.72 -7.95 -9.57
CA PRO A 31 16.45 -8.35 -10.76
C PRO A 31 17.21 -9.67 -10.51
N PRO A 32 17.63 -10.38 -11.58
CA PRO A 32 18.47 -11.55 -11.44
C PRO A 32 19.76 -11.24 -10.66
N PRO A 33 20.28 -12.18 -9.86
CA PRO A 33 21.58 -12.02 -9.21
C PRO A 33 22.68 -11.70 -10.23
N PRO A 34 23.65 -10.83 -9.90
CA PRO A 34 23.95 -10.28 -8.57
C PRO A 34 23.28 -8.93 -8.26
N ALA A 35 22.35 -8.46 -9.09
CA ALA A 35 21.82 -7.11 -8.94
C ALA A 35 20.97 -6.98 -7.67
N PRO A 36 21.11 -5.88 -6.90
CA PRO A 36 20.30 -5.64 -5.72
C PRO A 36 18.86 -5.31 -6.12
N ARG A 37 17.94 -5.55 -5.19
CA ARG A 37 16.54 -5.15 -5.30
C ARG A 37 16.41 -3.65 -5.52
N ARG A 38 15.46 -3.25 -6.36
CA ARG A 38 15.22 -1.84 -6.69
C ARG A 38 13.80 -1.43 -6.34
N VAL A 39 13.65 -0.20 -5.84
CA VAL A 39 12.34 0.43 -5.61
C VAL A 39 11.90 1.10 -6.91
N VAL A 40 10.71 0.74 -7.37
CA VAL A 40 10.10 1.31 -8.57
C VAL A 40 9.45 2.64 -8.19
N ARG A 41 9.86 3.74 -8.83
CA ARG A 41 9.36 5.09 -8.54
C ARG A 41 8.10 5.46 -9.32
N GLN A 42 7.90 4.84 -10.47
CA GLN A 42 6.77 5.07 -11.37
C GLN A 42 6.32 3.75 -11.99
N LEU A 43 5.02 3.64 -12.23
CA LEU A 43 4.47 2.50 -12.96
C LEU A 43 4.93 2.55 -14.41
N ASP A 44 5.39 1.41 -14.91
CA ASP A 44 5.71 1.26 -16.32
C ASP A 44 4.43 1.09 -17.18
N LYS A 45 4.61 1.23 -18.50
CA LYS A 45 3.52 1.09 -19.46
C LYS A 45 2.86 -0.28 -19.39
N THR A 46 3.63 -1.34 -19.15
CA THR A 46 3.12 -2.72 -19.08
C THR A 46 2.12 -2.89 -17.93
N ILE A 47 2.41 -2.35 -16.75
CA ILE A 47 1.48 -2.36 -15.62
C ILE A 47 0.21 -1.58 -15.96
N LEU A 48 0.34 -0.40 -16.58
CA LEU A 48 -0.80 0.44 -16.95
C LEU A 48 -1.70 -0.24 -17.99
N GLU A 49 -1.11 -0.88 -19.01
CA GLU A 49 -1.83 -1.67 -20.02
C GLU A 49 -2.53 -2.86 -19.38
N LYS A 50 -1.84 -3.62 -18.53
CA LYS A 50 -2.44 -4.75 -17.80
C LYS A 50 -3.51 -4.32 -16.80
N ALA A 51 -3.48 -3.09 -16.31
CA ALA A 51 -4.50 -2.56 -15.41
C ALA A 51 -5.68 -1.90 -16.14
N SER A 52 -5.62 -1.76 -17.47
CA SER A 52 -6.62 -1.03 -18.26
C SER A 52 -8.03 -1.63 -18.22
N TRP A 53 -8.13 -2.94 -17.96
CA TRP A 53 -9.41 -3.64 -17.84
C TRP A 53 -10.10 -3.41 -16.49
N LEU A 54 -9.37 -2.92 -15.48
CA LEU A 54 -9.95 -2.59 -14.18
C LEU A 54 -10.90 -1.39 -14.31
N ARG A 55 -12.07 -1.48 -13.67
CA ARG A 55 -12.97 -0.31 -13.56
C ARG A 55 -12.29 0.84 -12.83
N LYS A 56 -11.47 0.55 -11.82
CA LYS A 56 -10.76 1.58 -11.06
C LYS A 56 -9.39 1.10 -10.60
N PHE A 57 -8.35 1.83 -10.97
CA PHE A 57 -6.99 1.59 -10.54
C PHE A 57 -6.46 2.77 -9.73
N LEU A 58 -6.35 2.61 -8.41
CA LEU A 58 -5.93 3.65 -7.48
C LEU A 58 -4.44 3.53 -7.19
N THR A 59 -3.71 4.62 -7.46
CA THR A 59 -2.25 4.66 -7.33
C THR A 59 -1.81 5.97 -6.70
N CYS A 60 -0.81 5.88 -5.83
CA CYS A 60 -0.11 7.03 -5.28
C CYS A 60 1.31 6.58 -4.92
N MET A 61 2.30 7.17 -5.59
CA MET A 61 3.73 6.87 -5.38
C MET A 61 4.55 8.16 -5.22
N ARG A 62 3.87 9.28 -4.93
CA ARG A 62 4.46 10.64 -4.89
C ARG A 62 5.33 10.83 -3.67
N ASP A 63 6.45 11.52 -3.87
CA ASP A 63 7.39 11.88 -2.81
C ASP A 63 6.81 12.91 -1.84
N THR A 64 5.80 13.68 -2.26
CA THR A 64 5.10 14.68 -1.43
C THR A 64 4.00 14.09 -0.55
N CYS A 65 3.65 12.81 -0.72
CA CYS A 65 2.61 12.18 0.08
C CYS A 65 3.20 11.62 1.38
N ILE A 66 2.67 12.06 2.53
CA ILE A 66 3.13 11.64 3.85
C ILE A 66 3.07 10.10 4.00
N MET A 67 1.99 9.47 3.52
CA MET A 67 1.86 8.01 3.55
C MET A 67 2.94 7.31 2.71
N CYS A 68 3.23 7.81 1.50
CA CYS A 68 4.31 7.27 0.67
C CYS A 68 5.69 7.44 1.32
N GLN A 69 5.94 8.60 1.95
CA GLN A 69 7.19 8.86 2.68
C GLN A 69 7.34 7.90 3.85
N ARG A 70 6.30 7.74 4.69
CA ARG A 70 6.28 6.79 5.82
C ARG A 70 6.55 5.37 5.33
N THR A 71 5.83 4.90 4.31
CA THR A 71 6.03 3.55 3.77
C THR A 71 7.46 3.33 3.25
N ARG A 72 8.09 4.34 2.63
CA ARG A 72 9.49 4.23 2.19
C ARG A 72 10.48 4.18 3.35
N ASN A 73 10.30 5.06 4.35
CA ASN A 73 11.15 5.10 5.55
C ASN A 73 11.06 3.81 6.37
N ASP A 74 9.93 3.11 6.26
CA ASP A 74 9.69 1.83 6.89
C ASP A 74 10.01 0.62 6.01
N GLU A 75 10.67 0.81 4.86
CA GLU A 75 11.02 -0.28 3.92
C GLU A 75 9.81 -1.12 3.49
N GLY A 76 8.63 -0.49 3.46
CA GLY A 76 7.37 -1.13 3.11
C GLY A 76 6.71 -1.94 4.23
N LEU A 77 7.24 -1.88 5.46
CA LEU A 77 6.69 -2.45 6.69
C LEU A 77 6.03 -1.35 7.52
N MET A 78 4.84 -0.88 7.16
CA MET A 78 4.17 0.26 7.82
C MET A 78 4.23 0.16 9.36
N ARG A 79 5.12 0.95 9.98
CA ARG A 79 5.31 0.99 11.43
C ARG A 79 4.36 2.03 12.00
N ARG A 80 3.06 1.74 11.96
CA ARG A 80 1.99 2.66 12.41
C ARG A 80 2.28 3.26 13.78
N TYR A 81 2.84 2.45 14.68
CA TYR A 81 3.26 2.90 16.00
C TYR A 81 4.17 4.14 15.95
N LYS A 82 5.10 4.25 15.00
CA LYS A 82 6.00 5.42 14.97
C LYS A 82 5.32 6.76 14.68
N TYR A 83 4.13 6.76 14.09
CA TYR A 83 3.59 7.96 13.45
C TYR A 83 2.16 8.33 13.86
N ASP A 84 1.42 7.44 14.51
CA ASP A 84 0.08 7.72 15.00
C ASP A 84 0.13 7.80 16.53
N GLU A 85 0.33 8.98 17.10
CA GLU A 85 0.24 9.15 18.56
C GLU A 85 -1.14 8.70 19.06
N GLY A 86 -1.18 7.66 19.91
CA GLY A 86 -2.39 7.22 20.63
C GLY A 86 -3.12 5.98 20.12
N LEU A 87 -2.89 5.51 18.89
CA LEU A 87 -3.65 4.37 18.32
C LEU A 87 -3.21 2.98 18.81
N TRP A 88 -2.01 2.87 19.37
CA TRP A 88 -1.42 1.61 19.85
C TRP A 88 -1.81 1.32 21.31
N LYS A 89 -2.57 2.24 21.92
CA LYS A 89 -3.23 2.04 23.22
C LYS A 89 -4.66 1.50 23.10
N GLU A 90 -5.23 1.43 21.89
CA GLU A 90 -6.61 0.95 21.69
C GLU A 90 -6.75 -0.59 21.76
N ASP A 91 -5.63 -1.33 21.81
CA ASP A 91 -5.62 -2.77 22.11
C ASP A 91 -5.75 -3.08 23.62
N GLU A 92 -5.88 -2.05 24.48
CA GLU A 92 -6.29 -2.25 25.87
C GLU A 92 -7.78 -2.63 25.93
N VAL A 93 -8.03 -3.85 26.42
CA VAL A 93 -9.30 -4.56 26.50
C VAL A 93 -10.53 -3.66 26.76
N ARG A 94 -11.56 -3.84 25.93
CA ARG A 94 -12.83 -3.08 25.83
C ARG A 94 -13.63 -2.85 27.11
N SER A 95 -13.29 -3.42 28.26
CA SER A 95 -13.96 -3.14 29.54
C SER A 95 -13.78 -1.69 30.01
N LEU A 96 -12.78 -0.96 29.48
CA LEU A 96 -12.55 0.46 29.76
C LEU A 96 -13.06 1.42 28.66
N ALA A 97 -13.54 0.92 27.52
CA ALA A 97 -13.91 1.72 26.34
C ALA A 97 -15.43 1.89 26.16
N LEU A 98 -16.23 1.73 27.22
CA LEU A 98 -17.69 1.90 27.19
C LEU A 98 -18.11 3.37 27.32
N ARG A 99 -17.74 4.19 26.33
CA ARG A 99 -18.37 5.46 25.93
C ARG A 99 -17.35 6.24 25.13
N PHE A 100 -17.30 6.07 23.82
CA PHE A 100 -17.30 7.20 22.89
C PHE A 100 -17.80 6.66 21.56
N GLU A 101 -19.06 7.00 21.31
CA GLU A 101 -19.86 6.61 20.17
C GLU A 101 -19.24 7.04 18.84
N LEU A 102 -19.35 6.14 17.87
CA LEU A 102 -19.80 6.44 16.51
C LEU A 102 -19.24 7.74 15.89
N SER A 103 -17.96 7.76 15.53
CA SER A 103 -17.49 8.45 14.32
C SER A 103 -15.97 8.37 14.22
N LYS A 104 -15.44 7.39 13.48
CA LYS A 104 -14.13 7.48 12.80
C LYS A 104 -13.92 6.29 11.87
N ILE A 105 -14.85 6.10 10.94
CA ILE A 105 -14.45 5.59 9.63
C ILE A 105 -14.07 6.82 8.81
N LYS A 106 -12.78 7.13 8.77
CA LYS A 106 -12.20 7.91 7.68
C LYS A 106 -10.88 7.26 7.29
N PHE A 107 -10.98 6.41 6.26
CA PHE A 107 -9.87 6.14 5.38
C PHE A 107 -9.40 7.47 4.79
N LEU A 108 -8.18 7.87 5.12
CA LEU A 108 -7.33 8.75 4.32
C LEU A 108 -5.96 8.09 4.23
#